data_AF-A0A7Z9ZJY9-F1
#
_entry.id   AF-A0A7Z9ZJY9-F1
#
_cell.length_a   1.000
_cell.length_b   1.000
_cell.length_c   1.000
_cell.angle_alpha   90.00
_cell.angle_beta   90.00
_cell.angle_gamma   90.00
#
_symmetry.space_group_name_H-M   'P 1'
#
loop_
_entity.id
_entity.type
_entity.pdbx_description
1 polymer ?
#
loop_
_entity_poly.entity_id
_entity_poly.type
_entity_poly.pdbx_seq_one_letter_code
_entity_poly.pdbx_strand_id
1 'polypeptide(L)' 'MIYKVSYVVVGGRHPGAIVNRDTPPQVGEVVELGGEHFEVVEVADLIPQQGDFAYLHVTLRPLPPAGVEVP' A
#
# COMPACT_ATOMS: atom_id res chain seq x y z
N MET A 1 -16.36 9.17 -0.07
CA MET A 1 -15.60 8.67 1.08
C MET A 1 -14.14 8.62 0.68
N ILE A 2 -13.22 9.13 1.52
CA ILE A 2 -11.78 9.21 1.23
C ILE A 2 -11.03 8.28 2.19
N TYR A 3 -10.21 7.40 1.63
CA TYR A 3 -9.32 6.52 2.40
C TYR A 3 -7.94 7.16 2.50
N LYS A 4 -7.51 7.49 3.72
CA LYS A 4 -6.15 7.90 4.03
C LYS A 4 -5.31 6.66 4.23
N VAL A 5 -4.55 6.29 3.21
CA VAL A 5 -3.77 5.06 3.17
C VAL A 5 -2.33 5.36 3.56
N SER A 6 -1.85 4.72 4.62
CA SER A 6 -0.46 4.72 5.05
C SER A 6 0.21 3.45 4.52
N TYR A 7 0.92 3.58 3.41
CA TYR A 7 1.71 2.52 2.81
C TYR A 7 3.05 2.35 3.54
N VAL A 8 3.28 1.16 4.08
CA VAL A 8 4.51 0.79 4.80
C VAL A 8 5.16 -0.37 4.08
N VAL A 9 6.42 -0.20 3.67
CA VAL A 9 7.16 -1.21 2.91
C VAL A 9 7.96 -2.11 3.86
N VAL A 10 7.71 -3.41 3.82
CA VAL A 10 8.51 -4.38 4.59
C VAL A 10 9.96 -4.36 4.15
N GLY A 11 10.87 -4.48 5.12
CA GLY A 11 12.31 -4.42 4.87
C GLY A 11 12.90 -3.00 4.80
N GLY A 12 12.07 -1.94 4.89
CA GLY A 12 12.51 -0.57 5.09
C GLY A 12 13.31 0.06 3.95
N ARG A 13 13.33 -0.57 2.77
CA ARG A 13 14.08 -0.10 1.60
C ARG A 13 13.46 1.14 0.94
N HIS A 14 12.15 1.31 1.09
CA HIS A 14 11.39 2.47 0.60
C HIS A 14 10.72 3.16 1.80
N PRO A 15 10.69 4.50 1.86
CA PRO A 15 10.16 5.24 3.02
C PRO A 15 8.63 5.09 3.23
N GLY A 16 7.95 4.39 2.31
CA GLY A 16 6.49 4.32 2.26
C GLY A 16 5.88 5.59 1.67
N ALA A 17 4.57 5.73 1.82
CA ALA A 17 3.83 6.93 1.39
C ALA A 17 2.50 7.04 2.13
N ILE A 18 1.98 8.26 2.30
CA ILE A 18 0.60 8.48 2.73
C ILE A 18 -0.16 9.08 1.55
N VAL A 19 -1.22 8.41 1.11
CA VAL A 19 -1.99 8.77 -0.08
C VAL A 19 -3.48 8.76 0.23
N ASN A 20 -4.21 9.72 -0.32
CA ASN A 20 -5.68 9.69 -0.31
C ASN A 20 -6.16 8.86 -1.51
N ARG A 21 -7.06 7.90 -1.27
CA ARG A 21 -7.73 7.12 -2.33
C ARG A 21 -9.23 7.20 -2.21
N ASP A 22 -9.92 7.06 -3.33
CA ASP A 22 -11.39 6.98 -3.36
C ASP A 22 -11.89 5.56 -3.07
N THR A 23 -11.03 4.56 -3.19
CA THR A 23 -11.31 3.14 -2.91
C THR A 23 -10.25 2.56 -1.97
N PRO A 24 -10.62 1.62 -1.08
CA PRO A 24 -9.64 0.96 -0.22
C PRO A 24 -8.73 0.06 -1.08
N PRO A 25 -7.43 -0.02 -0.76
CA PRO A 25 -6.53 -0.99 -1.39
C PRO A 25 -6.96 -2.42 -1.07
N GLN A 26 -6.59 -3.37 -1.92
CA GLN A 26 -6.87 -4.79 -1.71
C GLN A 26 -5.60 -5.61 -1.59
N VAL A 27 -5.63 -6.68 -0.81
CA VAL A 27 -4.52 -7.66 -0.75
C VAL A 27 -4.33 -8.28 -2.14
N GLY A 28 -3.07 -8.34 -2.59
CA GLY A 28 -2.66 -8.76 -3.94
C GLY A 28 -2.66 -7.63 -4.98
N GLU A 29 -3.15 -6.43 -4.65
CA GLU A 29 -3.04 -5.27 -5.54
C GLU A 29 -1.57 -4.85 -5.71
N VAL A 30 -1.20 -4.47 -6.93
CA VAL A 30 0.11 -3.88 -7.21
C VAL A 30 0.02 -2.35 -7.11
N VAL A 31 0.86 -1.77 -6.26
CA VAL A 31 0.96 -0.33 -6.04
C VAL A 31 2.32 0.14 -6.54
N GLU A 32 2.33 1.22 -7.31
CA GLU A 32 3.55 1.90 -7.73
C GLU A 32 3.84 3.06 -6.77
N LEU A 33 5.03 3.08 -6.16
CA LEU A 33 5.51 4.19 -5.35
C LEU A 33 6.89 4.61 -5.86
N GLY A 34 7.03 5.86 -6.31
CA GLY A 34 8.32 6.40 -6.74
C GLY A 34 8.97 5.65 -7.92
N GLY A 35 8.18 4.98 -8.77
CA GLY A 35 8.66 4.16 -9.88
C GLY A 35 9.03 2.71 -9.52
N GLU A 36 8.87 2.31 -8.25
CA GLU A 36 9.02 0.93 -7.79
C GLU A 36 7.65 0.27 -7.60
N HIS A 37 7.55 -1.03 -7.90
CA HIS A 37 6.32 -1.80 -7.74
C HIS A 37 6.31 -2.60 -6.44
N PHE A 38 5.16 -2.61 -5.78
CA PHE A 38 4.95 -3.32 -4.53
C PHE A 38 3.62 -4.07 -4.56
N GLU A 39 3.57 -5.22 -3.91
CA GLU A 39 2.34 -5.98 -3.68
C GLU A 39 1.78 -5.63 -2.30
N VAL A 40 0.48 -5.36 -2.23
CA VAL A 40 -0.24 -5.24 -0.96
C VAL A 40 -0.36 -6.62 -0.32
N VAL A 41 0.25 -6.80 0.84
CA VAL A 41 0.18 -8.07 1.58
C VAL A 41 -0.77 -8.02 2.77
N GLU A 42 -1.10 -6.83 3.25
CA GLU A 42 -2.00 -6.62 4.38
C GLU A 42 -2.69 -5.26 4.28
N VAL A 43 -3.97 -5.22 4.66
CA VAL A 43 -4.76 -3.99 4.81
C VAL A 43 -5.45 -4.05 6.16
N ALA A 44 -5.22 -3.06 7.00
CA ALA A 44 -5.80 -2.97 8.34
C ALA A 44 -6.38 -1.58 8.60
N ASP A 45 -7.56 -1.52 9.22
CA ASP A 45 -8.13 -0.27 9.69
C ASP A 45 -7.36 0.23 10.91
N LEU A 46 -6.74 1.41 10.82
CA LEU A 46 -6.02 2.03 11.95
C LEU A 46 -6.98 2.67 12.94
N ILE A 47 -8.04 3.30 12.41
CA ILE A 47 -9.01 4.05 13.20
C ILE A 47 -10.38 3.72 12.62
N PRO A 48 -11.41 3.48 13.46
CA PRO A 48 -12.78 3.36 13.00
C PRO A 48 -13.16 4.55 12.13
N GLN A 49 -13.89 4.30 11.04
CA GLN A 49 -14.35 5.33 10.11
C GLN A 49 -14.94 6.54 10.85
N GLN A 50 -14.46 7.73 10.49
CA GLN A 50 -14.92 9.00 11.05
C GLN A 50 -15.61 9.78 9.93
N GLY A 51 -16.95 9.72 9.90
CA GLY A 51 -17.73 10.35 8.83
C GLY A 51 -17.31 9.86 7.44
N ASP A 52 -16.85 10.78 6.59
CA ASP A 52 -16.49 10.50 5.20
C ASP A 52 -15.04 10.07 4.98
N PHE A 53 -14.25 9.83 6.04
CA PHE A 53 -12.87 9.36 5.93
C PHE A 53 -12.56 8.13 6.79
N ALA A 54 -11.68 7.28 6.27
CA ALA A 54 -11.13 6.11 6.97
C ALA A 54 -9.60 6.11 6.87
N TYR A 55 -8.93 5.64 7.93
CA TYR A 55 -7.48 5.51 7.97
C TYR A 55 -7.09 4.05 7.82
N LEU A 56 -6.34 3.73 6.77
CA LEU A 56 -5.87 2.38 6.47
C LEU A 56 -4.36 2.31 6.65
N HIS A 57 -3.89 1.27 7.35
CA HIS A 57 -2.51 0.81 7.29
C HIS A 57 -2.40 -0.25 6.20
N VAL A 58 -1.45 -0.09 5.30
CA VAL A 58 -1.23 -1.04 4.21
C VAL A 58 0.21 -1.46 4.18
N THR A 59 0.43 -2.75 4.38
CA THR A 59 1.76 -3.36 4.32
C THR A 59 2.05 -3.76 2.88
N LEU A 60 3.20 -3.34 2.39
CA LEU A 60 3.65 -3.53 1.02
C LEU A 60 4.91 -4.40 0.98
N ARG A 61 4.94 -5.39 0.09
CA ARG A 61 6.15 -6.16 -0.23
C ARG A 61 6.74 -5.69 -1.56
N PRO A 62 8.05 -5.42 -1.64
CA PRO A 62 8.70 -5.11 -2.92
C PRO A 62 8.50 -6.25 -3.93
N LEU A 63 8.08 -5.90 -5.14
CA LEU A 63 8.08 -6.84 -6.25
C LEU A 63 9.39 -6.71 -7.04
N PRO A 64 9.88 -7.80 -7.62
CA PRO A 64 10.98 -7.72 -8.59
C PRO A 64 10.58 -6.77 -9.72
N PRO A 65 11.52 -5.96 -10.26
CA PRO A 65 11.24 -5.22 -11.48
C PRO A 65 10.82 -6.20 -12.57
N ALA A 66 9.76 -5.86 -13.31
CA ALA A 66 9.21 -6.70 -14.38
C ALA A 66 10.33 -7.07 -15.36
N GLY A 67 10.78 -8.33 -15.32
CA GLY A 67 11.91 -8.83 -16.12
C GLY A 67 12.93 -9.70 -15.36
N VAL A 68 12.81 -9.87 -14.04
CA VAL A 68 13.66 -10.82 -13.30
C VAL A 68 12.92 -12.15 -13.12
N GLU A 69 13.03 -13.04 -14.11
CA GLU A 69 12.81 -14.47 -13.87
C GLU A 69 13.90 -14.95 -12.90
N VAL A 70 13.47 -15.44 -11.73
CA VAL A 70 14.36 -16.08 -10.76
C VAL A 70 14.55 -17.53 -11.21
N PRO A 71 15.80 -18.01 -11.41
CA PRO A 71 16.07 -19.38 -11.85
C PRO A 71 15.72 -20.44 -10.81
#